data_AF-D6TU58-F1
#
_entry.id   AF-D6TU58-F1
#
_cell.length_a   1.000
_cell.length_b   1.000
_cell.length_c   1.000
_cell.angle_alpha   90.00
_cell.angle_beta   90.00
_cell.angle_gamma   90.00
#
_symmetry.space_group_name_H-M   'P 1'
#
loop_
_entity.id
_entity.type
_entity.pdbx_description
1 polymer ?
#
loop_
_entity_poly.entity_id
_entity_poly.type
_entity_poly.pdbx_seq_one_letter_code
_entity_poly.pdbx_strand_id
1 'polypeptide(L)'
;MAMPADIVERSLHIVKHRGPRPLLRLLDRVPPAICERDAVQVQIRYFRKRESLMQYPSYRAQGWPIGSGIVESANKLVVQARLKGAGMHWAPAHVNPMLALRTSVCNDRWDESFQQAELHQIKLRLQQRRERAHPRLLALASSLVKLSLYLCPALSVPPPPIPLPRVSSPPAMIAGTSRPSPHHPWKRALVTHPKGSAKK
;
A
#
# COMPACT_ATOMS: atom_id res chain seq x y z
N MET A 1 35.03 -24.42 -29.47
CA MET A 1 34.40 -23.38 -30.31
C MET A 1 35.04 -22.05 -29.95
N ALA A 2 35.85 -21.47 -30.83
CA ALA A 2 36.40 -20.14 -30.59
C ALA A 2 35.27 -19.11 -30.72
N MET A 3 35.05 -18.30 -29.70
CA MET A 3 34.08 -17.22 -29.77
C MET A 3 34.66 -16.08 -30.61
N PRO A 4 33.91 -15.48 -31.54
CA PRO A 4 34.35 -14.32 -32.30
C PRO A 4 34.77 -13.17 -31.36
N ALA A 5 35.83 -12.43 -31.71
CA ALA A 5 36.32 -11.32 -30.89
C ALA A 5 35.28 -10.22 -30.70
N ASP A 6 34.35 -10.08 -31.64
CA ASP A 6 33.28 -9.06 -31.66
C ASP A 6 31.95 -9.57 -31.09
N ILE A 7 31.91 -10.75 -30.48
CA ILE A 7 30.65 -11.36 -30.00
C ILE A 7 29.92 -10.50 -28.98
N VAL A 8 30.67 -9.76 -28.14
CA VAL A 8 30.10 -8.86 -27.14
C VAL A 8 29.41 -7.69 -27.82
N GLU A 9 30.10 -7.00 -28.73
CA GLU A 9 29.56 -5.86 -29.46
C GLU A 9 28.33 -6.24 -30.28
N ARG A 10 28.39 -7.37 -30.99
CA ARG A 10 27.23 -7.93 -31.70
C ARG A 10 26.06 -8.21 -30.76
N SER A 11 26.32 -8.81 -29.60
CA SER A 11 25.28 -9.13 -28.62
C SER A 11 24.62 -7.87 -28.08
N LEU A 12 25.40 -6.84 -27.75
CA LEU A 12 24.88 -5.53 -27.31
C LEU A 12 24.00 -4.89 -28.38
N HIS A 13 24.46 -4.88 -29.64
CA HIS A 13 23.68 -4.38 -30.76
C HIS A 13 22.38 -5.16 -30.95
N ILE A 14 22.41 -6.49 -30.87
CA ILE A 14 21.23 -7.35 -30.96
C ILE A 14 20.23 -7.03 -29.85
N VAL A 15 20.68 -6.96 -28.59
CA VAL A 15 19.76 -6.69 -27.47
C VAL A 15 19.15 -5.29 -27.60
N LYS A 16 19.94 -4.28 -28.00
CA LYS A 16 19.48 -2.90 -28.21
C LYS A 16 18.41 -2.76 -29.29
N HIS A 17 18.52 -3.52 -30.39
CA HIS A 17 17.68 -3.34 -31.58
C HIS A 17 16.62 -4.43 -31.77
N ARG A 18 16.87 -5.66 -31.30
CA ARG A 18 16.00 -6.84 -31.49
C ARG A 18 15.49 -7.43 -30.17
N GLY A 19 15.92 -6.91 -29.03
CA GLY A 19 15.52 -7.37 -27.71
C GLY A 19 16.31 -8.61 -27.23
N PRO A 20 15.92 -9.20 -26.10
CA PRO A 20 16.75 -10.17 -25.38
C PRO A 20 16.65 -11.60 -25.92
N ARG A 21 15.56 -11.95 -26.62
CA ARG A 21 15.29 -13.33 -27.08
C ARG A 21 16.42 -13.95 -27.93
N PRO A 22 17.01 -13.25 -28.91
CA PRO A 22 18.11 -13.82 -29.68
C PRO A 22 19.36 -14.09 -28.83
N LEU A 23 19.63 -13.24 -27.82
CA LEU A 23 20.71 -13.48 -26.86
C LEU A 23 20.42 -14.71 -25.99
N LEU A 24 19.19 -14.85 -25.47
CA LEU A 24 18.82 -16.01 -24.67
C LEU A 24 18.96 -17.32 -25.48
N ARG A 25 18.52 -17.33 -26.75
CA ARG A 25 18.73 -18.48 -27.65
C ARG A 25 20.20 -18.78 -27.91
N LEU A 26 21.06 -17.76 -27.93
CA LEU A 26 22.51 -17.95 -28.04
C LEU A 26 23.06 -18.60 -26.77
N LEU A 27 22.59 -18.16 -25.60
CA LEU A 27 22.97 -18.75 -24.31
C LEU A 27 22.55 -20.23 -24.20
N ASP A 28 21.42 -20.61 -24.80
CA ASP A 28 20.96 -22.01 -24.84
C ASP A 28 21.88 -22.93 -25.66
N ARG A 29 22.72 -22.35 -26.54
CA ARG A 29 23.67 -23.09 -27.39
C ARG A 29 25.07 -23.14 -26.80
N VAL A 30 25.29 -22.57 -25.62
CA VAL A 30 26.59 -22.63 -24.94
C VAL A 30 26.87 -24.08 -24.54
N PRO A 31 28.06 -24.64 -24.85
CA PRO A 31 28.40 -26.02 -24.49
C PRO A 31 28.27 -26.30 -22.99
N PRO A 32 27.84 -27.50 -22.59
CA PRO A 32 27.64 -27.87 -21.18
C PRO A 32 28.92 -27.67 -20.35
N ALA A 33 30.10 -28.00 -20.92
CA ALA A 33 31.40 -27.79 -20.27
C ALA A 33 31.69 -26.33 -19.86
N ILE A 34 31.03 -25.35 -20.49
CA ILE A 34 31.13 -23.92 -20.14
C ILE A 34 29.94 -23.52 -19.26
N CYS A 35 28.75 -24.02 -19.59
CA CYS A 35 27.52 -23.74 -18.84
C CYS A 35 27.53 -24.31 -17.42
N GLU A 36 28.27 -25.37 -17.15
CA GLU A 36 28.38 -26.00 -15.83
C GLU A 36 29.23 -25.18 -14.85
N ARG A 37 29.95 -24.15 -15.32
CA ARG A 37 30.68 -23.25 -14.44
C ARG A 37 29.69 -22.35 -13.68
N ASP A 38 29.79 -22.33 -12.35
CA ASP A 38 28.90 -21.55 -11.49
C ASP A 38 28.76 -20.08 -11.91
N ALA A 39 29.89 -19.43 -12.23
CA ALA A 39 29.89 -18.04 -12.69
C ALA A 39 29.03 -17.84 -13.95
N VAL A 40 29.05 -18.79 -14.88
CA VAL A 40 28.26 -18.72 -16.12
C VAL A 40 26.78 -18.97 -15.83
N GLN A 41 26.45 -19.95 -14.99
CA GLN A 41 25.07 -20.23 -14.60
C GLN A 41 24.42 -19.02 -13.92
N VAL A 42 25.15 -18.33 -13.05
CA VAL A 42 24.68 -17.11 -12.40
C VAL A 42 24.31 -16.04 -13.43
N GLN A 43 25.15 -15.82 -14.45
CA GLN A 43 24.86 -14.84 -15.50
C GLN A 43 23.67 -15.26 -16.38
N ILE A 44 23.60 -16.53 -16.79
CA ILE A 44 22.46 -17.05 -17.58
C ILE A 44 21.15 -16.84 -16.81
N ARG A 45 21.13 -17.20 -15.51
CA ARG A 45 19.97 -17.00 -14.64
C ARG A 45 19.63 -15.51 -14.50
N TYR A 46 20.63 -14.65 -14.37
CA TYR A 46 20.45 -13.20 -14.29
C TYR A 46 19.74 -12.64 -15.53
N PHE A 47 20.19 -13.02 -16.73
CA PHE A 47 19.58 -12.57 -17.99
C PHE A 47 18.17 -13.11 -18.17
N ARG A 48 17.94 -14.41 -17.91
CA ARG A 48 16.60 -15.02 -18.01
C ARG A 48 15.59 -14.36 -17.07
N LYS A 49 15.97 -14.12 -15.81
CA LYS A 49 15.10 -13.45 -14.83
C LYS A 49 14.68 -12.04 -15.27
N ARG A 50 15.52 -11.36 -16.07
CA ARG A 50 15.34 -9.97 -16.48
C ARG A 50 14.91 -9.82 -17.94
N GLU A 51 14.46 -10.89 -18.59
CA GLU A 51 13.99 -10.81 -19.98
C GLU A 51 12.93 -9.72 -20.17
N SER A 52 11.97 -9.62 -19.25
CA SER A 52 10.94 -8.58 -19.28
C SER A 52 11.49 -7.16 -19.14
N LEU A 53 12.65 -6.99 -18.48
CA LEU A 53 13.29 -5.69 -18.26
C LEU A 53 14.21 -5.27 -19.40
N MET A 54 14.55 -6.17 -20.33
CA MET A 54 15.46 -5.91 -21.45
C MET A 54 14.73 -5.67 -22.78
N GLN A 55 13.45 -5.28 -22.75
CA GLN A 55 12.65 -4.97 -23.94
C GLN A 55 13.05 -3.60 -24.55
N TYR A 56 14.34 -3.38 -24.80
CA TYR A 56 14.87 -2.11 -25.29
C TYR A 56 14.25 -1.62 -26.61
N PRO A 57 13.86 -2.47 -27.57
CA PRO A 57 13.18 -1.97 -28.77
C PRO A 57 11.88 -1.24 -28.46
N SER A 58 11.06 -1.76 -27.53
CA SER A 58 9.81 -1.11 -27.14
C SER A 58 10.05 0.16 -26.32
N TYR A 59 11.05 0.16 -25.44
CA TYR A 59 11.42 1.34 -24.66
C TYR A 59 11.89 2.48 -25.57
N ARG A 60 12.72 2.16 -26.57
CA ARG A 60 13.18 3.14 -27.56
C ARG A 60 12.04 3.68 -28.42
N ALA A 61 11.10 2.82 -28.83
CA ALA A 61 9.92 3.25 -29.58
C ALA A 61 9.04 4.21 -28.76
N GLN A 62 9.04 4.08 -27.43
CA GLN A 62 8.35 4.98 -26.49
C GLN A 62 9.19 6.20 -26.08
N GLY A 63 10.42 6.37 -26.61
CA GLY A 63 11.31 7.47 -26.25
C GLY A 63 11.95 7.33 -24.86
N TRP A 64 11.91 6.16 -24.23
CA TRP A 64 12.49 5.95 -22.91
C TRP A 64 14.01 5.86 -22.97
N PRO A 65 14.73 6.40 -21.97
CA PRO A 65 16.17 6.22 -21.85
C PRO A 65 16.50 4.75 -21.52
N ILE A 66 17.46 4.18 -22.25
CA ILE A 66 17.92 2.79 -22.05
C ILE A 66 19.31 2.68 -21.42
N GLY A 67 19.98 3.82 -21.18
CA GLY A 67 21.31 3.89 -20.59
C GLY A 67 21.28 4.42 -19.15
N SER A 68 22.24 4.00 -18.34
CA SER A 68 22.41 4.47 -16.96
C SER A 68 23.03 5.87 -16.83
N GLY A 69 23.57 6.43 -17.92
CA GLY A 69 24.36 7.66 -17.88
C GLY A 69 23.64 8.86 -17.26
N ILE A 70 22.34 9.02 -17.51
CA ILE A 70 21.55 10.09 -16.89
C ILE A 70 21.41 9.91 -15.36
N VAL A 71 21.24 8.66 -14.91
CA VAL A 71 21.13 8.31 -13.49
C VAL A 71 22.48 8.44 -12.79
N GLU A 72 23.56 7.99 -13.43
CA GLU A 72 24.94 8.12 -12.92
C GLU A 72 25.34 9.59 -12.81
N SER A 73 25.02 10.40 -13.81
CA SER A 73 25.24 11.84 -13.79
C SER A 73 24.44 12.50 -12.67
N ALA A 74 23.17 12.15 -12.49
CA ALA A 74 22.36 12.64 -11.38
C ALA A 74 22.96 12.24 -10.02
N ASN A 75 23.41 11.00 -9.84
CA ASN A 75 24.08 10.57 -8.62
C ASN A 75 25.34 11.40 -8.35
N LYS A 76 26.15 11.68 -9.37
CA LYS A 76 27.34 12.51 -9.23
C LYS A 76 27.02 13.95 -8.83
N LEU A 77 26.06 14.58 -9.52
CA LEU A 77 25.76 16.01 -9.38
C LEU A 77 24.86 16.34 -8.18
N VAL A 78 23.91 15.46 -7.86
CA VAL A 78 22.93 15.68 -6.79
C VAL A 78 23.45 15.09 -5.48
N VAL A 79 23.80 13.80 -5.48
CA VAL A 79 24.12 13.06 -4.24
C VAL A 79 25.58 13.30 -3.84
N GLN A 80 26.52 12.93 -4.69
CA GLN A 80 27.95 12.93 -4.33
C GLN A 80 28.48 14.35 -4.08
N ALA A 81 28.06 15.32 -4.89
CA ALA A 81 28.47 16.71 -4.74
C ALA A 81 28.22 17.27 -3.32
N ARG A 82 27.18 16.78 -2.63
CA ARG A 82 26.86 17.24 -1.27
C ARG A 82 27.24 16.28 -0.16
N LEU A 83 27.32 14.98 -0.43
CA LEU A 83 27.50 13.97 0.61
C LEU A 83 28.92 13.38 0.69
N LYS A 84 29.75 13.52 -0.36
CA LYS A 84 31.06 12.85 -0.47
C LYS A 84 32.26 13.81 -0.35
N GLY A 85 32.05 15.06 0.02
CA GLY A 85 33.14 16.05 0.16
C GLY A 85 34.04 15.80 1.38
N ALA A 86 35.24 16.37 1.36
CA ALA A 86 36.18 16.29 2.48
C ALA A 86 35.55 16.86 3.77
N GLY A 87 35.71 16.14 4.89
CA GLY A 87 35.16 16.53 6.19
C GLY A 87 33.64 16.34 6.34
N MET A 88 32.93 15.86 5.31
CA MET A 88 31.46 15.71 5.38
C MET A 88 31.07 14.43 6.12
N HIS A 89 30.47 14.61 7.30
CA HIS A 89 29.94 13.53 8.12
C HIS A 89 28.46 13.79 8.35
N TRP A 90 27.64 12.77 8.08
CA TRP A 90 26.19 12.89 8.14
C TRP A 90 25.64 11.85 9.10
N ALA A 91 24.78 12.30 10.03
CA ALA A 91 23.93 11.37 10.75
C ALA A 91 22.97 10.71 9.73
N PRO A 92 22.73 9.39 9.80
CA PRO A 92 21.86 8.70 8.84
C PRO A 92 20.47 9.34 8.70
N ALA A 93 19.93 9.87 9.80
CA ALA A 93 18.64 10.57 9.83
C ALA A 93 18.61 11.86 8.97
N HIS A 94 19.76 12.47 8.69
CA HIS A 94 19.86 13.76 7.98
C HIS A 94 20.19 13.61 6.49
N VAL A 95 20.55 12.40 6.03
CA VAL A 95 20.91 12.15 4.63
C VAL A 95 19.72 12.42 3.70
N ASN A 96 18.57 11.78 3.96
CA ASN A 96 17.40 11.91 3.10
C ASN A 96 16.83 13.35 3.08
N PRO A 97 16.66 14.05 4.23
CA PRO A 97 16.26 15.46 4.23
C PRO A 97 17.20 16.35 3.42
N MET A 98 18.52 16.16 3.54
CA MET A 98 19.49 16.94 2.77
C MET A 98 19.38 16.66 1.26
N LEU A 99 19.20 15.40 0.87
CA LEU A 99 19.02 15.02 -0.53
C LEU A 99 17.73 15.59 -1.12
N ALA A 100 16.64 15.65 -0.35
CA ALA A 100 15.40 16.28 -0.79
C ALA A 100 15.61 17.77 -1.11
N LEU A 101 16.28 18.51 -0.22
CA LEU A 101 16.64 19.91 -0.45
C LEU A 101 17.55 20.07 -1.67
N ARG A 102 18.57 19.21 -1.79
CA ARG A 102 19.51 19.29 -2.92
C ARG A 102 18.83 18.99 -4.26
N THR A 103 17.93 18.01 -4.29
CA THR A 103 17.13 17.67 -5.47
C THR A 103 16.23 18.83 -5.88
N SER A 104 15.62 19.51 -4.91
CA SER A 104 14.81 20.70 -5.16
C SER A 104 15.62 21.83 -5.83
N VAL A 105 16.82 22.11 -5.32
CA VAL A 105 17.73 23.10 -5.92
C VAL A 105 18.18 22.68 -7.32
N CYS A 106 18.58 21.43 -7.52
CA CYS A 106 19.05 20.94 -8.83
C CYS A 106 17.96 20.89 -9.89
N ASN A 107 16.69 20.88 -9.50
CA ASN A 107 15.54 20.87 -10.40
C ASN A 107 14.92 22.28 -10.56
N ASP A 108 15.53 23.34 -10.03
CA ASP A 108 14.99 24.71 -10.02
C ASP A 108 13.57 24.81 -9.42
N ARG A 109 13.29 23.97 -8.41
CA ARG A 109 11.98 23.86 -7.73
C ARG A 109 12.08 24.19 -6.25
N TRP A 110 12.98 25.11 -5.90
CA TRP A 110 13.22 25.55 -4.53
C TRP A 110 11.93 26.06 -3.87
N ASP A 111 11.28 27.04 -4.49
CA ASP A 111 10.13 27.71 -3.90
C ASP A 111 8.97 26.73 -3.64
N GLU A 112 8.65 25.88 -4.61
CA GLU A 112 7.60 24.85 -4.46
C GLU A 112 7.93 23.87 -3.32
N SER A 113 9.16 23.37 -3.29
CA SER A 113 9.56 22.36 -2.29
C SER A 113 9.63 22.98 -0.89
N PHE A 114 10.06 24.24 -0.80
CA PHE A 114 10.12 24.99 0.45
C PHE A 114 8.72 25.24 1.01
N GLN A 115 7.78 25.69 0.17
CA GLN A 115 6.37 25.86 0.54
C GLN A 115 5.76 24.53 1.03
N GLN A 116 6.00 23.43 0.30
CA GLN A 116 5.54 22.10 0.72
C GLN A 116 6.12 21.69 2.08
N ALA A 117 7.41 21.92 2.31
CA ALA A 117 8.07 21.62 3.57
C ALA A 117 7.50 22.46 4.72
N GLU A 118 7.24 23.75 4.51
CA GLU A 118 6.65 24.64 5.50
C GLU A 118 5.23 24.18 5.90
N LEU A 119 4.36 23.92 4.92
CA LEU A 119 3.01 23.41 5.16
C LEU A 119 3.04 22.09 5.91
N HIS A 120 3.97 21.20 5.55
CA HIS A 120 4.17 19.94 6.25
C HIS A 120 4.56 20.16 7.72
N GLN A 121 5.51 21.06 7.99
CA GLN A 121 5.92 21.41 9.35
C GLN A 121 4.77 22.01 10.18
N ILE A 122 3.98 22.90 9.60
CA ILE A 122 2.79 23.46 10.26
C ILE A 122 1.81 22.34 10.64
N LYS A 123 1.52 21.43 9.69
CA LYS A 123 0.62 20.29 9.93
C LYS A 123 1.12 19.38 11.06
N LEU A 124 2.41 19.04 11.05
CA LEU A 124 3.02 18.21 12.10
C LEU A 124 2.92 18.87 13.47
N ARG A 125 3.21 20.18 13.57
CA ARG A 125 3.08 20.94 14.83
C ARG A 125 1.65 20.94 15.35
N LEU A 126 0.66 21.09 14.46
CA LEU A 126 -0.74 21.04 14.84
C LEU A 126 -1.16 19.65 15.33
N GLN A 127 -0.69 18.59 14.68
CA GLN A 127 -0.93 17.20 15.10
C GLN A 127 -0.34 16.94 16.49
N GLN A 128 0.93 17.29 16.71
CA GLN A 128 1.59 17.14 18.01
C GLN A 128 0.86 17.90 19.12
N ARG A 129 0.37 19.13 18.84
CA ARG A 129 -0.43 19.89 19.80
C ARG A 129 -1.73 19.15 20.15
N ARG A 130 -2.44 18.60 19.16
CA ARG A 130 -3.67 17.82 19.37
C ARG A 130 -3.39 16.56 20.20
N GLU A 131 -2.35 15.82 19.86
CA GLU A 131 -1.94 14.60 20.59
C GLU A 131 -1.62 14.90 22.06
N ARG A 132 -0.93 16.02 22.34
CA ARG A 132 -0.64 16.46 23.71
C ARG A 132 -1.88 16.95 24.46
N ALA A 133 -2.83 17.58 23.77
CA ALA A 133 -4.06 18.08 24.36
C ALA A 133 -5.10 16.98 24.62
N HIS A 134 -5.11 15.93 23.80
CA HIS A 134 -6.07 14.82 23.85
C HIS A 134 -6.23 14.18 25.25
N PRO A 135 -5.17 13.77 25.97
CA PRO A 135 -5.33 13.17 27.30
C PRO A 135 -5.90 14.16 28.33
N ARG A 136 -5.56 15.46 28.22
CA ARG A 136 -6.10 16.50 29.12
C ARG A 136 -7.59 16.69 28.91
N LEU A 137 -8.05 16.72 27.65
CA LEU A 137 -9.46 16.83 27.32
C LEU A 137 -10.25 15.61 27.82
N LEU A 138 -9.73 14.39 27.62
CA LEU A 138 -10.36 13.17 28.14
C LEU A 138 -10.41 13.17 29.68
N ALA A 139 -9.34 13.60 30.34
CA ALA A 139 -9.32 13.70 31.80
C ALA A 139 -10.41 14.66 32.31
N LEU A 140 -10.50 15.87 31.74
CA LEU A 140 -11.54 16.84 32.08
C LEU A 140 -12.95 16.30 31.81
N ALA A 141 -13.17 15.69 30.64
CA ALA A 141 -14.45 15.08 30.29
C ALA A 141 -14.85 13.98 31.29
N SER A 142 -13.90 13.11 31.67
CA SER A 142 -14.14 12.06 32.65
C SER A 142 -14.45 12.62 34.04
N SER A 143 -13.78 13.70 34.45
CA SER A 143 -14.02 14.39 35.72
C SER A 143 -15.39 15.06 35.75
N LEU A 144 -15.83 15.67 34.64
CA LEU A 144 -17.17 16.25 34.51
C LEU A 144 -18.26 15.17 34.55
N VAL A 145 -18.08 14.04 33.85
CA VAL A 145 -19.02 12.91 33.92
C VAL A 145 -19.12 12.39 35.35
N LYS A 146 -17.98 12.16 36.02
CA LYS A 146 -17.97 11.75 37.43
C LYS A 146 -18.70 12.76 38.32
N LEU A 147 -18.39 14.05 38.19
CA LEU A 147 -19.05 15.11 38.95
C LEU A 147 -20.57 15.12 38.70
N SER A 148 -21.02 14.94 37.46
CA SER A 148 -22.44 14.87 37.13
C SER A 148 -23.14 13.68 37.79
N LEU A 149 -22.48 12.53 37.84
CA LEU A 149 -22.98 11.34 38.54
C LEU A 149 -23.04 11.55 40.06
N TYR A 150 -22.10 12.31 40.64
CA TYR A 150 -22.14 12.65 42.07
C TYR A 150 -23.24 13.67 42.41
N LEU A 151 -23.48 14.67 41.54
CA LEU A 151 -24.43 15.75 41.80
C LEU A 151 -25.89 15.40 41.46
N CYS A 152 -26.13 14.37 40.64
CA CYS A 152 -27.47 13.88 40.29
C CYS A 152 -27.67 12.44 40.80
N PRO A 153 -28.12 12.22 42.06
CA PRO A 153 -28.35 10.87 42.58
C PRO A 153 -29.59 10.18 41.98
N ALA A 154 -30.39 10.87 41.18
CA ALA A 154 -31.75 10.46 40.83
C ALA A 154 -31.90 10.10 39.35
N LEU A 155 -31.33 8.98 38.93
CA LEU A 155 -32.08 8.12 38.01
C LEU A 155 -32.86 7.17 38.90
N SER A 156 -34.05 7.60 39.32
CA SER A 156 -35.02 6.73 40.00
C SER A 156 -35.20 5.49 39.12
N VAL A 157 -34.66 4.36 39.55
CA VAL A 157 -34.93 3.07 38.91
C VAL A 157 -36.45 2.92 38.89
N PRO A 158 -37.11 2.89 37.71
CA PRO A 158 -38.54 2.71 37.68
C PRO A 158 -38.85 1.36 38.34
N PRO A 159 -39.88 1.29 39.20
CA PRO A 159 -40.24 0.04 39.86
C PRO A 159 -40.49 -1.04 38.79
N PRO A 160 -40.09 -2.29 39.06
CA PRO A 160 -40.18 -3.36 38.06
C PRO A 160 -41.64 -3.48 37.57
N PRO A 161 -41.86 -3.57 36.25
CA PRO A 161 -43.21 -3.67 35.72
C PRO A 161 -43.89 -4.93 36.24
N ILE A 162 -45.12 -4.75 36.73
CA ILE A 162 -45.99 -5.83 37.23
C ILE A 162 -46.08 -6.90 36.13
N PRO A 163 -45.85 -8.20 36.43
CA PRO A 163 -45.98 -9.26 35.44
C PRO A 163 -47.41 -9.29 34.89
N LEU A 164 -47.59 -9.00 33.61
CA LEU A 164 -48.88 -9.18 32.95
C LEU A 164 -49.27 -10.67 32.94
N PRO A 165 -50.56 -11.00 33.07
CA PRO A 165 -51.03 -12.38 32.99
C PRO A 165 -50.58 -12.98 31.66
N ARG A 166 -49.89 -14.12 31.75
CA ARG A 166 -49.33 -14.84 30.61
C ARG A 166 -50.50 -15.36 29.76
N VAL A 167 -50.83 -14.65 28.68
CA VAL A 167 -51.83 -15.12 27.71
C VAL A 167 -51.32 -16.43 27.12
N SER A 168 -51.98 -17.54 27.45
CA SER A 168 -51.65 -18.86 26.90
C SER A 168 -51.86 -18.82 25.38
N SER A 169 -50.82 -19.14 24.64
CA SER A 169 -50.92 -19.22 23.18
C SER A 169 -51.85 -20.39 22.80
N PRO A 170 -52.71 -20.23 21.78
CA PRO A 170 -53.60 -21.31 21.34
C PRO A 170 -52.79 -22.53 20.90
N PRO A 171 -53.30 -23.75 21.13
CA PRO A 171 -52.56 -24.99 20.92
C PRO A 171 -52.17 -25.16 19.44
N ALA A 172 -50.93 -25.58 19.22
CA ALA A 172 -50.35 -25.74 17.88
C ALA A 172 -51.00 -26.90 17.09
N MET A 173 -51.62 -27.86 17.76
CA MET A 173 -52.26 -29.03 17.16
C MET A 173 -53.74 -29.11 17.53
N ILE A 174 -54.56 -29.67 16.65
CA ILE A 174 -55.97 -29.93 16.94
C ILE A 174 -56.03 -31.17 17.84
N ALA A 175 -56.59 -31.01 19.04
CA ALA A 175 -56.65 -32.07 20.05
C ALA A 175 -57.25 -33.37 19.48
N GLY A 176 -56.58 -34.51 19.75
CA GLY A 176 -57.01 -35.83 19.26
C GLY A 176 -56.62 -36.16 17.82
N THR A 177 -55.90 -35.28 17.11
CA THR A 177 -55.43 -35.55 15.75
C THR A 177 -53.97 -35.14 15.55
N SER A 178 -53.28 -35.77 14.59
CA SER A 178 -51.94 -35.34 14.17
C SER A 178 -51.95 -34.10 13.25
N ARG A 179 -53.09 -33.40 13.13
CA ARG A 179 -53.24 -32.27 12.19
C ARG A 179 -52.86 -30.93 12.86
N PRO A 180 -52.02 -30.09 12.20
CA PRO A 180 -51.68 -28.77 12.71
C PRO A 180 -52.89 -27.83 12.77
N SER A 181 -53.04 -27.08 13.87
CA SER A 181 -54.09 -26.08 14.02
C SER A 181 -53.86 -24.89 13.07
N PRO A 182 -54.88 -24.07 12.79
CA PRO A 182 -54.74 -22.87 11.96
C PRO A 182 -53.68 -21.89 12.50
N HIS A 183 -53.39 -21.93 13.80
CA HIS A 183 -52.42 -21.07 14.47
C HIS A 183 -51.02 -21.67 14.55
N HIS A 184 -50.79 -22.83 13.92
CA HIS A 184 -49.50 -23.50 13.90
C HIS A 184 -48.44 -22.60 13.22
N PRO A 185 -47.23 -22.46 13.81
CA PRO A 185 -46.20 -21.53 13.32
C PRO A 185 -45.82 -21.70 11.84
N TRP A 186 -45.85 -22.93 11.31
CA TRP A 186 -45.57 -23.19 9.89
C TRP A 186 -46.70 -22.78 8.93
N LYS A 187 -47.94 -22.59 9.42
CA LYS A 187 -49.04 -22.03 8.61
C LYS A 187 -49.09 -20.51 8.62
N ARG A 188 -48.21 -19.84 9.39
CA ARG A 188 -48.10 -18.38 9.33
C ARG A 188 -47.52 -18.02 7.97
N ALA A 189 -48.30 -17.31 7.15
CA ALA A 189 -47.79 -16.75 5.91
C ALA A 189 -46.59 -15.85 6.28
N LEU A 190 -45.42 -16.13 5.69
CA LEU A 190 -44.28 -15.22 5.78
C LEU A 190 -44.77 -13.87 5.27
N VAL A 191 -44.79 -12.86 6.15
CA VAL A 191 -45.09 -11.48 5.76
C VAL A 191 -43.99 -11.06 4.79
N THR A 192 -44.25 -11.18 3.50
CA THR A 192 -43.37 -10.65 2.47
C THR A 192 -43.47 -9.13 2.56
N HIS A 193 -42.43 -8.48 3.06
CA HIS A 193 -42.31 -7.03 2.97
C HIS A 193 -42.42 -6.63 1.49
N PRO A 194 -43.26 -5.64 1.12
CA PRO A 194 -43.36 -5.20 -0.26
C PRO A 194 -42.00 -4.62 -0.71
N LYS A 195 -41.48 -5.10 -1.83
CA LYS A 195 -40.31 -4.51 -2.49
C LYS A 195 -40.69 -3.10 -2.95
N GLY A 196 -39.96 -2.09 -2.47
CA GLY A 196 -40.14 -0.71 -2.89
C GLY A 196 -39.96 -0.57 -4.41
N SER A 197 -40.97 -0.03 -5.09
CA SER A 197 -40.92 0.31 -6.50
C SER A 197 -39.91 1.43 -6.73
N ALA A 198 -38.82 1.14 -7.44
CA ALA A 198 -37.95 2.17 -8.01
C ALA A 198 -38.69 2.81 -9.21
N LYS A 199 -39.17 4.04 -9.04
CA LYS A 199 -39.68 4.85 -10.15
C LYS A 199 -38.50 5.38 -10.98
N LYS A 200 -38.56 5.16 -12.29
CA LYS A 200 -37.99 6.06 -13.31
C LYS A 200 -39.01 7.15 -13.62
#